data_AF-A0A150RRD2-F1
#
_entry.id   AF-A0A150RRD2-F1
#
_cell.length_a   1.000
_cell.length_b   1.000
_cell.length_c   1.000
_cell.angle_alpha   90.00
_cell.angle_beta   90.00
_cell.angle_gamma   90.00
#
_symmetry.space_group_name_H-M   'P 1'
#
loop_
_entity.id
_entity.type
_entity.pdbx_description
1 polymer ?
#
loop_
_entity_poly.entity_id
_entity_poly.type
_entity_poly.pdbx_seq_one_letter_code
_entity_poly.pdbx_strand_id
1 'polypeptide(L)'
;MHLHESFEVRWFLPVDDARVQRLTSWFSGAPSSGPPRTDRYLRVQRADLGIKMRGGSASLETKFRRCAFGPIHFSPTILGELERWTKLSHRSTDADDGGRGWTTLRKERRGRVFGLASGRVAEATGERIPGAGCAVELTRVDLVDGKGTAAPAAWTLGIEAFGPEETLLEALYGVGRAVFAEQPDLRLEAADSKGYP
;
A
#
# COMPACT_ATOMS: atom_id res chain seq x y z
N MET A 1 17.62 -12.37 4.80
CA MET A 1 16.75 -12.18 3.62
C MET A 1 15.35 -12.62 4.02
N HIS A 2 14.34 -11.78 3.83
CA HIS A 2 12.97 -12.11 4.23
C HIS A 2 12.06 -12.05 3.01
N LEU A 3 11.32 -13.13 2.80
CA LEU A 3 10.25 -13.23 1.82
C LEU A 3 8.92 -13.01 2.53
N HIS A 4 8.06 -12.21 1.94
CA HIS A 4 6.72 -11.92 2.45
C HIS A 4 5.70 -12.05 1.33
N GLU A 5 4.71 -12.90 1.53
CA GLU A 5 3.58 -13.05 0.63
C GLU A 5 2.44 -12.12 1.07
N SER A 6 1.75 -11.52 0.12
CA SER A 6 0.56 -10.70 0.38
C SER A 6 -0.44 -10.82 -0.75
N PHE A 7 -1.73 -10.70 -0.41
CA PHE A 7 -2.74 -10.22 -1.35
C PHE A 7 -2.92 -8.73 -1.16
N GLU A 8 -3.00 -8.00 -2.25
CA GLU A 8 -3.12 -6.53 -2.25
C GLU A 8 -4.21 -6.07 -3.21
N VAL A 9 -4.90 -5.02 -2.80
CA VAL A 9 -5.72 -4.17 -3.67
C VAL A 9 -5.31 -2.73 -3.42
N ARG A 10 -5.08 -1.96 -4.47
CA ARG A 10 -4.68 -0.56 -4.36
C ARG A 10 -5.36 0.29 -5.41
N TRP A 11 -5.81 1.46 -5.01
CA TRP A 11 -6.37 2.50 -5.87
C TRP A 11 -5.45 3.71 -5.91
N PHE A 12 -5.39 4.36 -7.07
CA PHE A 12 -4.72 5.63 -7.29
C PHE A 12 -5.77 6.71 -7.51
N LEU A 13 -5.71 7.76 -6.70
CA LEU A 13 -6.63 8.89 -6.77
C LEU A 13 -5.86 10.14 -7.23
N PRO A 14 -6.45 10.99 -8.07
CA PRO A 14 -5.90 12.30 -8.39
C PRO A 14 -5.61 13.16 -7.15
N VAL A 15 -4.71 14.13 -7.29
CA VAL A 15 -4.30 15.03 -6.19
C VAL A 15 -5.49 15.79 -5.59
N ASP A 16 -6.40 16.28 -6.44
CA ASP A 16 -7.54 17.11 -6.07
C ASP A 16 -8.85 16.31 -5.96
N ASP A 17 -8.76 14.99 -5.77
CA ASP A 17 -9.93 14.12 -5.69
C ASP A 17 -10.72 14.35 -4.40
N ALA A 18 -12.02 14.69 -4.53
CA ALA A 18 -12.89 14.98 -3.40
C ALA A 18 -13.01 13.81 -2.40
N ARG A 19 -12.79 12.56 -2.84
CA ARG A 19 -12.78 11.36 -1.97
C ARG A 19 -11.64 11.40 -0.95
N VAL A 20 -10.54 12.09 -1.25
CA VAL A 20 -9.34 12.14 -0.41
C VAL A 20 -9.61 12.81 0.93
N GLN A 21 -10.41 13.89 0.97
CA GLN A 21 -10.72 14.58 2.22
C GLN A 21 -11.43 13.66 3.20
N ARG A 22 -12.41 12.89 2.71
CA ARG A 22 -13.13 11.89 3.49
C ARG A 22 -12.19 10.81 4.02
N LEU A 23 -11.37 10.22 3.16
CA LEU A 23 -10.40 9.19 3.57
C LEU A 23 -9.43 9.76 4.61
N THR A 24 -8.90 10.95 4.37
CA THR A 24 -7.98 11.66 5.28
C THR A 24 -8.60 11.86 6.67
N SER A 25 -9.90 12.19 6.74
CA SER A 25 -10.64 12.28 7.99
C SER A 25 -10.79 10.91 8.66
N TRP A 26 -11.08 9.84 7.92
CA TRP A 26 -11.16 8.50 8.51
C TRP A 26 -9.83 8.01 9.08
N PHE A 27 -8.71 8.41 8.46
CA PHE A 27 -7.36 8.12 8.92
C PHE A 27 -6.85 9.05 10.04
N SER A 28 -7.57 10.12 10.42
CA SER A 28 -7.05 11.09 11.40
C SER A 28 -6.93 10.51 12.82
N GLY A 29 -7.69 9.47 13.15
CA GLY A 29 -7.59 8.74 14.41
C GLY A 29 -6.52 7.64 14.40
N ALA A 30 -5.87 7.38 13.27
CA ALA A 30 -4.88 6.33 13.16
C ALA A 30 -3.55 6.73 13.83
N PRO A 31 -2.81 5.76 14.41
CA PRO A 31 -1.45 6.01 14.88
C PRO A 31 -0.58 6.59 13.75
N SER A 32 0.33 7.50 14.11
CA SER A 32 1.30 8.04 13.16
C SER A 32 2.08 6.89 12.51
N SER A 33 2.09 6.84 11.18
CA SER A 33 2.81 5.81 10.42
C SER A 33 4.28 6.17 10.18
N GLY A 34 4.80 7.11 10.97
CA GLY A 34 6.15 7.68 10.88
C GLY A 34 6.18 9.00 10.09
N PRO A 35 7.34 9.69 10.09
CA PRO A 35 7.53 10.90 9.30
C PRO A 35 7.46 10.61 7.80
N PRO A 36 7.22 11.63 6.95
CA PRO A 36 7.35 11.51 5.51
C PRO A 36 8.72 10.92 5.13
N ARG A 37 8.72 10.03 4.15
CA ARG A 37 9.93 9.34 3.68
C ARG A 37 10.14 9.54 2.19
N THR A 38 11.40 9.51 1.76
CA THR A 38 11.80 9.63 0.36
C THR A 38 12.28 8.29 -0.17
N ASP A 39 11.43 7.60 -0.91
CA ASP A 39 11.77 6.33 -1.53
C ASP A 39 12.23 6.56 -2.97
N ARG A 40 13.10 5.70 -3.49
CA ARG A 40 13.51 5.72 -4.90
C ARG A 40 13.05 4.46 -5.60
N TYR A 41 12.50 4.60 -6.80
CA TYR A 41 11.96 3.51 -7.60
C TYR A 41 12.76 3.37 -8.89
N LEU A 42 13.24 2.17 -9.18
CA LEU A 42 13.88 1.89 -10.45
C LEU A 42 12.79 1.62 -11.48
N ARG A 43 12.79 2.40 -12.56
CA ARG A 43 11.82 2.20 -13.65
C ARG A 43 12.23 0.96 -14.44
N VAL A 44 11.35 -0.05 -14.45
CA VAL A 44 11.52 -1.26 -15.25
C VAL A 44 10.39 -1.39 -16.26
N GLN A 45 10.63 -2.02 -17.41
CA GLN A 45 9.60 -2.25 -18.44
C GLN A 45 8.80 -3.53 -18.16
N ARG A 46 8.43 -3.74 -16.89
CA ARG A 46 7.74 -4.95 -16.42
C ARG A 46 6.73 -4.59 -15.34
N ALA A 47 5.45 -4.83 -15.61
CA ALA A 47 4.37 -4.52 -14.65
C ALA A 47 4.31 -5.50 -13.47
N ASP A 48 5.01 -6.63 -13.53
CA ASP A 48 5.07 -7.65 -12.50
C ASP A 48 6.30 -7.51 -11.58
N LEU A 49 7.10 -6.46 -11.74
CA LEU A 49 8.34 -6.26 -10.99
C LEU A 49 8.45 -4.82 -10.51
N GLY A 50 8.53 -4.61 -9.21
CA GLY A 50 8.84 -3.33 -8.60
C GLY A 50 10.16 -3.40 -7.84
N ILE A 51 11.07 -2.45 -8.08
CA ILE A 51 12.34 -2.35 -7.35
C ILE A 51 12.41 -0.96 -6.72
N LYS A 52 12.64 -0.92 -5.40
CA LYS A 52 12.77 0.35 -4.67
C LYS A 52 13.84 0.31 -3.61
N MET A 53 14.50 1.46 -3.43
CA MET A 53 15.35 1.74 -2.29
C MET A 53 14.57 2.59 -1.29
N ARG A 54 14.59 2.20 -0.02
CA ARG A 54 13.83 2.87 1.03
C ARG A 54 14.58 4.08 1.58
N GLY A 55 13.92 5.23 1.66
CA GLY A 55 14.48 6.40 2.33
C GLY A 55 14.75 6.14 3.80
N GLY A 56 15.90 6.59 4.30
CA GLY A 56 16.27 6.45 5.72
C GLY A 56 16.73 5.04 6.13
N SER A 57 16.89 4.12 5.18
CA SER A 57 17.51 2.81 5.42
C SER A 57 18.27 2.35 4.20
N ALA A 58 19.39 1.64 4.36
CA ALA A 58 20.07 1.01 3.24
C ALA A 58 19.34 -0.29 2.80
N SER A 59 18.03 -0.23 2.61
CA SER A 59 17.17 -1.36 2.28
C SER A 59 16.73 -1.30 0.82
N LEU A 60 17.04 -2.35 0.07
CA LEU A 60 16.51 -2.63 -1.25
C LEU A 60 15.31 -3.59 -1.11
N GLU A 61 14.18 -3.20 -1.67
CA GLU A 61 12.99 -4.04 -1.75
C GLU A 61 12.65 -4.35 -3.21
N THR A 62 12.42 -5.64 -3.48
CA THR A 62 11.90 -6.12 -4.76
C THR A 62 10.54 -6.75 -4.53
N LYS A 63 9.53 -6.35 -5.32
CA LYS A 63 8.19 -6.95 -5.33
C LYS A 63 7.95 -7.65 -6.66
N PHE A 64 7.51 -8.91 -6.60
CA PHE A 64 7.12 -9.70 -7.75
C PHE A 64 5.62 -9.96 -7.72
N ARG A 65 4.89 -9.56 -8.75
CA ARG A 65 3.48 -9.91 -8.89
C ARG A 65 3.40 -11.36 -9.34
N ARG A 66 2.87 -12.22 -8.48
CA ARG A 66 2.70 -13.65 -8.76
C ARG A 66 1.46 -13.92 -9.57
N CYS A 67 0.41 -13.14 -9.35
CA CYS A 67 -0.85 -13.27 -10.05
C CYS A 67 -1.63 -11.96 -10.00
N ALA A 68 -2.41 -11.69 -11.05
CA ALA A 68 -3.48 -10.72 -11.07
C ALA A 68 -4.78 -11.49 -11.31
N PHE A 69 -5.70 -11.43 -10.37
CA PHE A 69 -6.95 -12.21 -10.37
C PHE A 69 -8.11 -11.44 -11.03
N GLY A 70 -7.91 -10.16 -11.34
CA GLY A 70 -8.94 -9.29 -11.85
C GLY A 70 -9.69 -8.54 -10.74
N PRO A 71 -10.74 -7.80 -11.12
CA PRO A 71 -11.49 -6.97 -10.20
C PRO A 71 -12.34 -7.80 -9.23
N ILE A 72 -12.32 -7.41 -7.96
CA ILE A 72 -13.15 -7.97 -6.89
C ILE A 72 -14.01 -6.88 -6.26
N HIS A 73 -15.14 -7.29 -5.67
CA HIS A 73 -16.02 -6.38 -4.93
C HIS A 73 -15.82 -6.53 -3.42
N PHE A 74 -15.58 -5.41 -2.74
CA PHE A 74 -15.73 -5.34 -1.29
C PHE A 74 -17.12 -4.84 -0.88
N SER A 75 -17.75 -4.05 -1.75
CA SER A 75 -19.16 -3.65 -1.67
C SER A 75 -19.68 -3.37 -3.09
N PRO A 76 -20.98 -3.09 -3.29
CA PRO A 76 -21.51 -2.75 -4.62
C PRO A 76 -20.83 -1.54 -5.30
N THR A 77 -20.16 -0.67 -4.53
CA THR A 77 -19.51 0.56 -5.04
C THR A 77 -17.99 0.54 -4.90
N ILE A 78 -17.42 -0.56 -4.43
CA ILE A 78 -15.98 -0.66 -4.18
C ILE A 78 -15.42 -1.86 -4.95
N LEU A 79 -14.88 -1.57 -6.12
CA LEU A 79 -14.22 -2.51 -7.01
C LEU A 79 -12.73 -2.23 -7.06
N GLY A 80 -11.90 -3.26 -6.97
CA GLY A 80 -10.45 -3.11 -7.15
C GLY A 80 -9.77 -4.37 -7.64
N GLU A 81 -8.61 -4.21 -8.25
CA GLU A 81 -7.81 -5.29 -8.83
C GLU A 81 -7.12 -6.09 -7.73
N LEU A 82 -7.46 -7.38 -7.63
CA LEU A 82 -6.84 -8.30 -6.70
C LEU A 82 -5.52 -8.83 -7.26
N GLU A 83 -4.43 -8.59 -6.55
CA GLU A 83 -3.11 -9.08 -6.93
C GLU A 83 -2.46 -9.85 -5.79
N ARG A 84 -1.65 -10.86 -6.14
CA ARG A 84 -0.76 -11.55 -5.19
C ARG A 84 0.68 -11.13 -5.44
N TRP A 85 1.39 -10.80 -4.37
CA TRP A 85 2.76 -10.30 -4.43
C TRP A 85 3.69 -11.13 -3.53
N THR A 86 4.91 -11.35 -4.01
CA THR A 86 6.05 -11.78 -3.22
C THR A 86 6.98 -10.59 -3.02
N LYS A 87 7.24 -10.18 -1.79
CA LYS A 87 8.16 -9.10 -1.44
C LYS A 87 9.44 -9.67 -0.86
N LEU A 88 10.57 -9.22 -1.40
CA LEU A 88 11.90 -9.52 -0.94
C LEU A 88 12.54 -8.25 -0.38
N SER A 89 13.08 -8.33 0.84
CA SER A 89 13.83 -7.24 1.45
C SER A 89 15.27 -7.66 1.77
N HIS A 90 16.22 -6.81 1.38
CA HIS A 90 17.64 -6.99 1.66
C HIS A 90 18.27 -5.67 2.07
N ARG A 91 19.20 -5.71 3.03
CA ARG A 91 20.01 -4.55 3.43
C ARG A 91 21.25 -4.51 2.55
N SER A 92 21.40 -3.48 1.75
CA SER A 92 22.65 -3.17 1.06
C SER A 92 23.55 -2.34 1.98
N THR A 93 24.86 -2.50 1.85
CA THR A 93 25.87 -1.66 2.49
C THR A 93 26.60 -0.77 1.49
N ASP A 94 26.20 -0.83 0.23
CA ASP A 94 26.88 -0.12 -0.85
C ASP A 94 26.64 1.38 -0.75
N ALA A 95 27.61 2.14 -1.24
CA ALA A 95 27.50 3.58 -1.30
C ALA A 95 26.37 3.98 -2.25
N ASP A 96 25.55 4.92 -1.80
CA ASP A 96 24.48 5.49 -2.60
C ASP A 96 25.05 6.33 -3.75
N ASP A 97 24.65 6.05 -4.99
CA ASP A 97 25.11 6.74 -6.19
C ASP A 97 24.41 8.09 -6.44
N GLY A 98 23.58 8.53 -5.49
CA GLY A 98 22.75 9.73 -5.60
C GLY A 98 21.44 9.48 -6.34
N GLY A 99 21.06 8.21 -6.57
CA GLY A 99 19.80 7.83 -7.20
C GLY A 99 19.76 8.07 -8.71
N ARG A 100 20.91 8.01 -9.40
CA ARG A 100 20.96 8.19 -10.85
C ARG A 100 20.16 7.09 -11.56
N GLY A 101 19.23 7.49 -12.42
CA GLY A 101 18.33 6.55 -13.11
C GLY A 101 17.14 6.06 -12.27
N TRP A 102 16.97 6.56 -11.05
CA TRP A 102 15.82 6.26 -10.20
C TRP A 102 14.80 7.40 -10.22
N THR A 103 13.53 7.06 -10.06
CA THR A 103 12.45 8.01 -9.80
C THR A 103 12.31 8.21 -8.30
N THR A 104 12.44 9.44 -7.83
CA THR A 104 12.38 9.76 -6.39
C THR A 104 10.97 10.19 -6.01
N LEU A 105 10.39 9.56 -4.99
CA LEU A 105 9.05 9.85 -4.49
C LEU A 105 9.11 10.19 -2.99
N ARG A 106 8.51 11.31 -2.60
CA ARG A 106 8.23 11.60 -1.20
C ARG A 106 6.85 11.04 -0.86
N LYS A 107 6.76 10.29 0.23
CA LYS A 107 5.55 9.61 0.69
C LYS A 107 5.21 10.01 2.11
N GLU A 108 4.01 10.53 2.32
CA GLU A 108 3.39 10.71 3.63
C GLU A 108 2.29 9.65 3.78
N ARG A 109 2.38 8.85 4.84
CA ARG A 109 1.53 7.67 5.02
C ARG A 109 0.68 7.79 6.27
N ARG A 110 -0.54 7.30 6.19
CA ARG A 110 -1.42 7.00 7.32
C ARG A 110 -1.90 5.56 7.19
N GLY A 111 -1.88 4.83 8.29
CA GLY A 111 -2.05 3.38 8.28
C GLY A 111 -2.92 2.94 9.45
N ARG A 112 -3.90 2.08 9.16
CA ARG A 112 -4.70 1.36 10.15
C ARG A 112 -4.44 -0.12 9.96
N VAL A 113 -4.31 -0.88 11.05
CA VAL A 113 -4.06 -2.32 11.00
C VAL A 113 -5.28 -3.03 11.57
N PHE A 114 -5.81 -4.00 10.85
CA PHE A 114 -6.95 -4.79 11.30
C PHE A 114 -6.53 -6.25 11.38
N GLY A 115 -6.83 -6.88 12.51
CA GLY A 115 -6.65 -8.32 12.69
C GLY A 115 -7.89 -9.09 12.28
N LEU A 116 -7.68 -10.30 11.75
CA LEU A 116 -8.73 -11.30 11.56
C LEU A 116 -8.50 -12.44 12.56
N ALA A 117 -9.46 -12.68 13.44
CA ALA A 117 -9.43 -13.78 14.39
C ALA A 117 -10.80 -14.46 14.47
N SER A 118 -10.86 -15.76 14.18
CA SER A 118 -12.10 -16.56 14.21
C SER A 118 -13.24 -15.92 13.42
N GLY A 119 -12.95 -15.42 12.21
CA GLY A 119 -13.92 -14.75 11.33
C GLY A 119 -14.32 -13.33 11.76
N ARG A 120 -13.75 -12.78 12.85
CA ARG A 120 -14.04 -11.43 13.32
C ARG A 120 -12.91 -10.47 12.99
N VAL A 121 -13.28 -9.30 12.48
CA VAL A 121 -12.36 -8.20 12.18
C VAL A 121 -12.37 -7.20 13.32
N ALA A 122 -11.19 -6.79 13.77
CA ALA A 122 -11.02 -5.71 14.73
C ALA A 122 -9.78 -4.90 14.40
N GLU A 123 -9.83 -3.59 14.59
CA GLU A 123 -8.64 -2.74 14.49
C GLU A 123 -7.67 -3.05 15.64
N ALA A 124 -6.39 -3.14 15.33
CA ALA A 124 -5.33 -3.25 16.31
C ALA A 124 -5.03 -1.86 16.89
N THR A 125 -5.42 -1.66 18.15
CA THR A 125 -5.27 -0.38 18.88
C THR A 125 -4.07 -0.37 19.84
N GLY A 126 -3.23 -1.40 19.83
CA GLY A 126 -2.04 -1.52 20.69
C GLY A 126 -0.82 -2.07 19.94
N GLU A 127 0.27 -2.29 20.67
CA GLU A 127 1.57 -2.71 20.09
C GLU A 127 1.56 -4.15 19.54
N ARG A 128 0.59 -4.97 19.95
CA ARG A 128 0.52 -6.37 19.52
C ARG A 128 0.01 -6.46 18.09
N ILE A 129 0.90 -6.85 17.19
CA ILE A 129 0.56 -7.13 15.80
C ILE A 129 -0.29 -8.42 15.75
N PRO A 130 -1.46 -8.40 15.07
CA PRO A 130 -2.26 -9.60 14.85
C PRO A 130 -1.48 -10.70 14.11
N GLY A 131 -1.83 -11.96 14.31
CA GLY A 131 -1.22 -13.07 13.57
C GLY A 131 -1.59 -13.11 12.08
N ALA A 132 -2.76 -12.60 11.73
CA ALA A 132 -3.25 -12.42 10.37
C ALA A 132 -4.20 -11.23 10.29
N GLY A 133 -4.30 -10.59 9.14
CA GLY A 133 -5.09 -9.38 8.99
C GLY A 133 -4.74 -8.58 7.74
N CYS A 134 -5.05 -7.29 7.75
CA CYS A 134 -4.64 -6.36 6.70
C CYS A 134 -4.12 -5.04 7.26
N ALA A 135 -3.12 -4.51 6.60
CA ALA A 135 -2.74 -3.11 6.71
C ALA A 135 -3.52 -2.32 5.66
N VAL A 136 -4.24 -1.29 6.11
CA VAL A 136 -4.96 -0.35 5.26
C VAL A 136 -4.21 0.97 5.27
N GLU A 137 -3.84 1.46 4.10
CA GLU A 137 -2.89 2.56 3.94
C GLU A 137 -3.47 3.65 3.03
N LEU A 138 -3.52 4.88 3.53
CA LEU A 138 -3.66 6.07 2.69
C LEU A 138 -2.30 6.76 2.60
N THR A 139 -1.81 6.94 1.39
CA THR A 139 -0.49 7.54 1.13
C THR A 139 -0.62 8.68 0.15
N ARG A 140 -0.14 9.86 0.53
CA ARG A 140 0.15 10.94 -0.39
C ARG A 140 1.49 10.66 -1.07
N VAL A 141 1.53 10.80 -2.38
CA VAL A 141 2.74 10.62 -3.19
C VAL A 141 3.07 11.92 -3.88
N ASP A 142 4.27 12.45 -3.61
CA ASP A 142 4.85 13.57 -4.33
C ASP A 142 6.03 13.08 -5.19
N LEU A 143 6.13 13.56 -6.42
CA LEU A 143 7.28 13.34 -7.29
C LEU A 143 8.37 14.36 -6.97
N VAL A 144 9.60 13.89 -6.78
CA VAL A 144 10.77 14.75 -6.51
C VAL A 144 11.59 14.90 -7.78
N ASP A 145 11.80 16.16 -8.20
CA ASP A 145 12.61 16.47 -9.38
C ASP A 145 14.12 16.41 -9.09
N GLY A 146 14.93 16.62 -10.15
CA GLY A 146 16.40 16.61 -10.03
C GLY A 146 17.00 17.74 -9.18
N LYS A 147 16.18 18.71 -8.74
CA LYS A 147 16.57 19.81 -7.84
C LYS A 147 16.10 19.57 -6.40
N GLY A 148 15.43 18.44 -6.12
CA GLY A 148 14.88 18.12 -4.81
C GLY A 148 13.52 18.76 -4.53
N THR A 149 12.88 19.37 -5.52
CA THR A 149 11.55 19.96 -5.36
C THR A 149 10.49 18.88 -5.47
N ALA A 150 9.59 18.81 -4.49
CA ALA A 150 8.50 17.84 -4.45
C ALA A 150 7.19 18.45 -4.98
N ALA A 151 6.58 17.82 -5.97
CA ALA A 151 5.28 18.19 -6.52
C ALA A 151 4.25 17.07 -6.25
N PRO A 152 3.01 17.39 -5.84
CA PRO A 152 1.96 16.39 -5.65
C PRO A 152 1.73 15.58 -6.94
N ALA A 153 1.69 14.25 -6.84
CA ALA A 153 1.51 13.37 -7.98
C ALA A 153 0.20 12.57 -7.89
N ALA A 154 -0.09 12.00 -6.73
CA ALA A 154 -1.30 11.20 -6.50
C ALA A 154 -1.55 10.95 -5.01
N TRP A 155 -2.72 10.42 -4.71
CA TRP A 155 -2.99 9.66 -3.50
C TRP A 155 -3.11 8.17 -3.83
N THR A 156 -2.79 7.31 -2.87
CA THR A 156 -3.11 5.89 -2.97
C THR A 156 -3.83 5.39 -1.74
N LEU A 157 -4.89 4.62 -1.93
CA LEU A 157 -5.52 3.81 -0.89
C LEU A 157 -5.15 2.35 -1.15
N GLY A 158 -4.60 1.64 -0.18
CA GLY A 158 -4.21 0.24 -0.32
C GLY A 158 -4.68 -0.62 0.83
N ILE A 159 -4.98 -1.89 0.55
CA ILE A 159 -5.22 -2.95 1.52
C ILE A 159 -4.21 -4.04 1.22
N GLU A 160 -3.32 -4.35 2.17
CA GLU A 160 -2.30 -5.40 2.07
C GLU A 160 -2.55 -6.44 3.16
N ALA A 161 -2.90 -7.66 2.77
CA ALA A 161 -3.08 -8.78 3.67
C ALA A 161 -1.72 -9.31 4.18
N PHE A 162 -1.68 -9.72 5.44
CA PHE A 162 -0.54 -10.34 6.09
C PHE A 162 -0.98 -11.53 6.95
N GLY A 163 -0.04 -12.41 7.27
CA GLY A 163 -0.27 -13.63 8.05
C GLY A 163 0.20 -14.88 7.29
N PRO A 164 -0.17 -16.09 7.76
CA PRO A 164 0.04 -17.33 7.02
C PRO A 164 -0.61 -17.27 5.63
N GLU A 165 0.02 -17.87 4.62
CA GLU A 165 -0.40 -17.76 3.21
C GLU A 165 -1.86 -18.17 3.00
N GLU A 166 -2.28 -19.24 3.68
CA GLU A 166 -3.63 -19.79 3.64
C GLU A 166 -4.71 -18.84 4.19
N THR A 167 -4.31 -17.83 4.98
CA THR A 167 -5.24 -16.86 5.59
C THR A 167 -5.36 -15.55 4.80
N LEU A 168 -4.45 -15.29 3.85
CA LEU A 168 -4.33 -13.96 3.25
C LEU A 168 -5.58 -13.52 2.48
N LEU A 169 -6.22 -14.44 1.74
CA LEU A 169 -7.42 -14.12 0.96
C LEU A 169 -8.63 -13.87 1.87
N GLU A 170 -8.80 -14.67 2.93
CA GLU A 170 -9.84 -14.49 3.93
C GLU A 170 -9.66 -13.15 4.66
N ALA A 171 -8.42 -12.85 5.07
CA ALA A 171 -8.06 -11.57 5.70
C ALA A 171 -8.39 -10.38 4.81
N LEU A 172 -8.02 -10.44 3.52
CA LEU A 172 -8.31 -9.38 2.56
C LEU A 172 -9.81 -9.12 2.43
N TYR A 173 -10.60 -10.16 2.18
CA TYR A 173 -12.06 -10.00 2.02
C TYR A 173 -12.73 -9.57 3.32
N GLY A 174 -12.38 -10.20 4.44
CA GLY A 174 -12.94 -9.89 5.75
C GLY A 174 -12.68 -8.44 6.13
N VAL A 175 -11.41 -8.02 6.12
CA VAL A 175 -11.04 -6.65 6.48
C VAL A 175 -11.57 -5.66 5.46
N GLY A 176 -11.41 -5.92 4.15
CA GLY A 176 -11.90 -5.01 3.12
C GLY A 176 -13.39 -4.72 3.24
N ARG A 177 -14.22 -5.76 3.42
CA ARG A 177 -15.66 -5.59 3.63
C ARG A 177 -15.97 -4.79 4.91
N ALA A 178 -15.29 -5.09 6.01
CA ALA A 178 -15.49 -4.39 7.27
C ALA A 178 -15.13 -2.90 7.16
N VAL A 179 -13.97 -2.60 6.58
CA VAL A 179 -13.46 -1.23 6.38
C VAL A 179 -14.38 -0.41 5.47
N PHE A 180 -14.82 -0.99 4.35
CA PHE A 180 -15.67 -0.26 3.42
C PHE A 180 -17.13 -0.15 3.87
N ALA A 181 -17.58 -0.97 4.82
CA ALA A 181 -18.86 -0.77 5.50
C ALA A 181 -18.88 0.53 6.35
N GLU A 182 -17.73 0.97 6.86
CA GLU A 182 -17.59 2.27 7.55
C GLU A 182 -17.56 3.47 6.59
N GLN A 183 -17.51 3.22 5.28
CA GLN A 183 -17.42 4.25 4.23
C GLN A 183 -18.66 4.24 3.32
N PRO A 184 -19.87 4.49 3.85
CA PRO A 184 -21.08 4.53 3.02
C PRO A 184 -20.93 5.60 1.94
N ASP A 185 -21.34 5.30 0.70
CA ASP A 185 -21.24 6.19 -0.47
C ASP A 185 -19.84 6.40 -1.07
N LEU A 186 -18.79 5.81 -0.48
CA LEU A 186 -17.50 5.78 -1.16
C LEU A 186 -17.62 4.95 -2.45
N ARG A 187 -17.05 5.48 -3.53
CA ARG A 187 -16.97 4.82 -4.83
C ARG A 187 -15.52 4.70 -5.26
N LEU A 188 -15.09 3.46 -5.48
CA LEU A 188 -13.77 3.13 -5.99
C LEU A 188 -13.95 2.16 -7.15
N GLU A 189 -13.35 2.51 -8.27
CA GLU A 189 -13.53 1.79 -9.53
C GLU A 189 -12.30 0.94 -9.85
N ALA A 190 -12.49 -0.16 -10.55
CA ALA A 190 -11.39 -1.03 -10.99
C ALA A 190 -10.39 -0.28 -11.89
N ALA A 191 -10.85 0.69 -12.68
CA ALA A 191 -9.99 1.49 -13.56
C ALA A 191 -8.94 2.32 -12.81
N ASP A 192 -9.23 2.69 -11.55
CA ASP A 192 -8.30 3.40 -10.67
C ASP A 192 -7.39 2.42 -9.91
N SER A 193 -7.61 1.11 -10.05
CA SER A 193 -6.96 0.07 -9.24
C SER A 193 -5.85 -0.66 -9.98
N LYS A 194 -4.67 -0.73 -9.36
CA LYS A 194 -3.48 -1.42 -9.90
C LYS A 194 -2.36 -1.50 -8.86
N GLY A 195 -1.40 -2.38 -9.08
CA GLY A 195 -0.11 -2.34 -8.39
C GLY A 195 0.73 -1.10 -8.71
N TYR A 196 1.78 -0.86 -7.92
CA TYR A 196 2.78 0.15 -8.27
C TYR A 196 3.57 -0.31 -9.52
N PRO A 197 3.75 0.54 -10.53
CA PRO A 197 4.70 0.29 -11.62
C PRO A 197 6.15 0.35 -11.15
#